data_AF-A0A7S4FNP9-F1
#
_entry.id   AF-A0A7S4FNP9-F1
#
_cell.length_a   1.000
_cell.length_b   1.000
_cell.length_c   1.000
_cell.angle_alpha   90.00
_cell.angle_beta   90.00
_cell.angle_gamma   90.00
#
_symmetry.space_group_name_H-M   'P 1'
#
loop_
_entity.id
_entity.type
_entity.pdbx_description
1 polymer ?
#
loop_
_entity_poly.entity_id
_entity_poly.type
_entity_poly.pdbx_seq_one_letter_code
_entity_poly.pdbx_strand_id
1 'polypeptide(L)'
;AVLVCQLSLVISKILQLMPNEPLYREDRTAVVIGASLSGLIAARMLTRHVGRIVILDREPDLAAEREAVVPPHGHHTHIFLRKGLDILDFYFPGLEHEACSAGAVSLPLAQMWAVVGGVRWARPPS
;
A
#
# COMPACT_ATOMS: atom_id res chain seq x y z
N ALA A 1 -10.60 10.28 8.81
CA ALA A 1 -9.45 9.67 9.49
C ALA A 1 -8.29 9.54 8.50
N VAL A 2 -7.05 9.60 8.97
CA VAL A 2 -5.85 9.20 8.23
C VAL A 2 -5.38 7.85 8.73
N LEU A 3 -4.76 7.07 7.84
CA LEU A 3 -4.14 5.81 8.22
C LEU A 3 -2.64 6.04 8.40
N VAL A 4 -2.13 5.64 9.56
CA VAL A 4 -0.71 5.70 9.90
C VAL A 4 -0.16 4.28 9.91
N CYS A 5 0.85 4.00 9.08
CA CYS A 5 1.35 2.63 8.88
C CYS A 5 2.80 2.59 8.37
N GLN A 6 3.38 1.40 8.33
CA GLN A 6 4.62 1.12 7.60
C GLN A 6 4.31 0.79 6.13
N LEU A 7 5.16 1.22 5.21
CA LEU A 7 4.94 1.00 3.78
C LEU A 7 5.09 -0.47 3.39
N SER A 8 6.01 -1.20 4.04
CA SER A 8 6.23 -2.63 3.83
C SER A 8 4.97 -3.44 4.11
N LEU A 9 4.23 -3.09 5.16
CA LEU A 9 2.96 -3.72 5.53
C LEU A 9 1.90 -3.50 4.46
N VAL A 10 1.76 -2.27 3.94
CA VAL A 10 0.78 -1.97 2.88
C VAL A 10 1.15 -2.66 1.57
N ILE A 11 2.43 -2.70 1.21
CA ILE A 11 2.92 -3.41 0.02
C ILE A 11 2.62 -4.90 0.13
N SER A 12 2.90 -5.53 1.28
CA SER A 12 2.59 -6.94 1.54
C SER A 12 1.10 -7.22 1.36
N LYS A 13 0.22 -6.36 1.89
CA LYS A 13 -1.23 -6.52 1.72
C LYS A 13 -1.71 -6.31 0.29
N ILE A 14 -1.15 -5.33 -0.42
CA ILE A 14 -1.45 -5.15 -1.84
C ILE A 14 -1.06 -6.38 -2.64
N LEU A 15 0.10 -6.99 -2.40
CA LEU A 15 0.51 -8.22 -3.07
C LEU A 15 -0.45 -9.38 -2.79
N GLN A 16 -0.95 -9.51 -1.55
CA GLN A 16 -1.96 -10.52 -1.19
C GLN A 16 -3.34 -10.27 -1.84
N LEU A 17 -3.71 -9.00 -2.06
CA LEU A 17 -5.00 -8.59 -2.63
C LEU A 17 -4.97 -8.46 -4.17
N MET A 18 -3.81 -8.63 -4.80
CA MET A 18 -3.70 -8.59 -6.25
C MET A 18 -4.43 -9.79 -6.88
N PRO A 19 -5.27 -9.57 -7.90
CA PRO A 19 -5.97 -10.66 -8.57
C PRO A 19 -4.94 -11.56 -9.30
N ASN A 20 -5.07 -12.87 -9.12
CA ASN A 20 -4.23 -13.86 -9.79
C ASN A 20 -4.56 -14.05 -11.28
N GLU A 21 -5.69 -13.51 -11.74
CA GLU A 21 -6.10 -13.58 -13.14
C GLU A 21 -6.41 -12.19 -13.73
N PRO A 22 -6.07 -11.96 -15.01
CA PRO A 22 -6.33 -10.69 -15.67
C PRO A 22 -7.84 -10.46 -15.83
N LEU A 23 -8.29 -9.26 -15.46
CA LEU A 23 -9.71 -8.88 -15.53
C LEU A 23 -10.19 -8.57 -16.97
N TYR A 24 -9.28 -8.58 -17.96
CA TYR A 24 -9.56 -8.31 -19.37
C TYR A 24 -8.75 -9.25 -20.30
N ARG A 25 -9.35 -9.73 -21.40
CA ARG A 25 -8.72 -10.64 -22.39
C ARG A 25 -8.32 -9.89 -23.67
N GLU A 26 -7.30 -9.04 -23.61
CA GLU A 26 -6.62 -8.52 -24.80
C GLU A 26 -5.18 -9.02 -24.86
N ASP A 27 -4.66 -9.30 -26.06
CA ASP A 27 -3.30 -9.83 -26.27
C ASP A 27 -2.17 -8.83 -25.96
N ARG A 28 -2.50 -7.63 -25.49
CA ARG A 28 -1.51 -6.61 -25.13
C ARG A 28 -0.84 -6.95 -23.80
N THR A 29 0.47 -6.76 -23.74
CA THR A 29 1.28 -6.91 -22.53
C THR A 29 1.80 -5.55 -22.08
N ALA A 30 1.62 -5.22 -20.80
CA ALA A 30 2.27 -4.07 -20.17
C ALA A 30 3.42 -4.52 -19.28
N VAL A 31 4.51 -3.74 -19.29
CA VAL A 31 5.65 -3.94 -18.40
C VAL A 31 5.70 -2.78 -17.41
N VAL A 32 5.67 -3.08 -16.12
CA VAL A 32 5.87 -2.12 -15.03
C VAL A 32 7.27 -2.34 -14.46
N ILE A 33 8.08 -1.28 -14.45
CA ILE A 33 9.44 -1.32 -13.90
C ILE A 33 9.38 -0.73 -12.49
N GLY A 34 9.66 -1.57 -11.49
CA GLY A 34 9.55 -1.31 -10.06
C GLY A 34 8.29 -1.93 -9.44
N ALA A 35 8.46 -2.72 -8.38
CA ALA A 35 7.41 -3.31 -7.56
C ALA A 35 7.25 -2.59 -6.21
N SER A 36 7.53 -1.28 -6.20
CA SER A 36 7.16 -0.40 -5.09
C SER A 36 5.64 -0.23 -5.02
N LEU A 37 5.16 0.46 -3.99
CA LEU A 37 3.73 0.79 -3.85
C LEU A 37 3.13 1.39 -5.14
N SER A 38 3.81 2.35 -5.76
CA SER A 38 3.30 3.00 -6.98
C SER A 38 3.28 2.04 -8.18
N GLY A 39 4.29 1.18 -8.31
CA GLY A 39 4.34 0.15 -9.35
C GLY A 39 3.22 -0.86 -9.23
N LEU A 40 2.94 -1.33 -8.01
CA LEU A 40 1.83 -2.25 -7.74
C LEU A 40 0.46 -1.61 -7.98
N ILE A 41 0.28 -0.34 -7.59
CA ILE A 41 -0.94 0.42 -7.91
C ILE A 41 -1.09 0.56 -9.43
N ALA A 42 -0.03 0.93 -10.15
CA ALA A 42 -0.05 1.06 -11.60
C ALA A 42 -0.42 -0.28 -12.27
N ALA A 43 0.19 -1.38 -11.84
CA ALA A 43 -0.15 -2.72 -12.29
C ALA A 43 -1.65 -3.02 -12.06
N ARG A 44 -2.19 -2.70 -10.87
CA ARG A 44 -3.61 -2.88 -10.57
C ARG A 44 -4.51 -2.08 -11.53
N MET A 45 -4.16 -0.84 -11.84
CA MET A 45 -4.94 -0.03 -12.81
C MET A 45 -4.91 -0.67 -14.21
N LEU A 46 -3.74 -1.14 -14.64
CA LEU A 46 -3.54 -1.75 -15.95
C LEU A 46 -4.33 -3.05 -16.16
N THR A 47 -4.75 -3.75 -15.09
CA THR A 47 -5.56 -4.98 -15.20
C THR A 47 -6.88 -4.78 -15.94
N ARG A 48 -7.35 -3.53 -16.07
CA ARG A 48 -8.57 -3.17 -16.82
C ARG A 48 -8.32 -2.90 -18.31
N HIS A 49 -7.07 -2.91 -18.76
CA HIS A 49 -6.65 -2.43 -20.07
C HIS A 49 -5.81 -3.42 -20.88
N VAL A 50 -5.14 -4.37 -20.22
CA VAL A 50 -4.24 -5.35 -20.87
C VAL A 50 -4.46 -6.75 -20.30
N GLY A 51 -4.26 -7.78 -21.12
CA GLY A 51 -4.43 -9.17 -20.69
C GLY A 51 -3.21 -9.77 -19.98
N ARG A 52 -2.04 -9.12 -20.06
CA ARG A 52 -0.85 -9.55 -19.32
C ARG A 52 -0.09 -8.36 -18.75
N ILE A 53 0.34 -8.50 -17.50
CA ILE A 53 1.18 -7.52 -16.81
C ILE A 53 2.41 -8.23 -16.29
N VAL A 54 3.58 -7.67 -16.59
CA VAL A 54 4.87 -8.14 -16.06
C VAL A 54 5.45 -7.01 -15.20
N ILE A 55 5.73 -7.32 -13.93
CA ILE A 55 6.38 -6.39 -13.01
C ILE A 55 7.85 -6.82 -12.90
N LEU A 56 8.76 -5.91 -13.23
CA LEU A 56 10.20 -6.13 -13.14
C LEU A 56 10.74 -5.29 -11.99
N ASP A 57 11.31 -5.92 -10.98
CA ASP A 57 12.05 -5.24 -9.92
C ASP A 57 13.49 -5.77 -9.87
N ARG A 58 14.38 -4.96 -9.32
CA ARG A 58 15.78 -5.31 -9.08
C ARG A 58 15.92 -6.28 -7.91
N GLU A 59 15.01 -6.22 -6.94
CA GLU A 59 15.01 -7.11 -5.77
C GLU A 59 14.49 -8.50 -6.18
N PRO A 60 15.26 -9.58 -5.93
CA PRO A 60 15.00 -10.90 -6.50
C PRO A 60 13.80 -11.64 -5.88
N ASP A 61 13.16 -11.11 -4.83
CA ASP A 61 12.10 -11.85 -4.14
C ASP A 61 11.02 -10.93 -3.54
N LEU A 62 9.92 -10.78 -4.29
CA LEU A 62 8.68 -10.15 -3.79
C LEU A 62 7.71 -11.17 -3.18
N ALA A 63 7.96 -12.47 -3.41
CA ALA A 63 7.05 -13.57 -3.08
C ALA A 63 7.53 -14.41 -1.88
N ALA A 64 8.84 -14.49 -1.61
CA ALA A 64 9.31 -15.09 -0.38
C ALA A 64 9.01 -14.18 0.80
N GLU A 65 8.34 -14.72 1.81
CA GLU A 65 8.16 -14.17 3.16
C GLU A 65 9.49 -13.99 3.93
N ARG A 66 10.62 -13.87 3.23
CA ARG A 66 11.92 -13.58 3.82
C ARG A 66 12.08 -12.08 3.89
N GLU A 67 11.79 -11.51 5.07
CA GLU A 67 12.16 -10.15 5.47
C GLU A 67 12.23 -9.21 4.27
N ALA A 68 11.08 -8.99 3.61
CA ALA A 68 11.00 -8.22 2.37
C ALA A 68 11.90 -7.01 2.51
N VAL A 69 13.01 -6.98 1.73
CA VAL A 69 14.08 -6.00 1.85
C VAL A 69 13.42 -4.66 2.09
N VAL A 70 13.52 -4.17 3.33
CA VAL A 70 12.67 -3.06 3.72
C VAL A 70 13.16 -1.89 2.88
N PRO A 71 12.30 -1.33 2.00
CA PRO A 71 12.75 -0.29 1.09
C PRO A 71 13.37 0.84 1.90
N PRO A 72 14.19 1.73 1.31
CA PRO A 72 14.91 2.78 2.05
C PRO A 72 14.06 3.67 3.00
N HIS A 73 12.72 3.55 2.97
CA HIS A 73 11.77 4.16 3.91
C HIS A 73 10.71 3.20 4.49
N GLY A 74 10.80 1.87 4.33
CA GLY A 74 9.73 0.96 4.76
C GLY A 74 9.48 0.94 6.27
N HIS A 75 10.47 1.31 7.08
CA HIS A 75 10.33 1.51 8.52
C HIS A 75 9.82 2.90 8.92
N HIS A 76 9.84 3.88 8.01
CA HIS A 76 9.31 5.21 8.30
C HIS A 76 7.78 5.15 8.39
N THR A 77 7.23 5.95 9.30
CA THR A 77 5.79 6.12 9.42
C THR A 77 5.25 6.85 8.19
N HIS A 78 4.32 6.22 7.48
CA HIS A 78 3.63 6.79 6.32
C HIS A 78 2.20 7.16 6.71
N ILE A 79 1.69 8.20 6.06
CA ILE A 79 0.35 8.72 6.31
C ILE A 79 -0.43 8.63 5.00
N PHE A 80 -1.50 7.85 4.99
CA PHE A 80 -2.49 7.90 3.92
C PHE A 80 -3.59 8.89 4.30
N LEU A 81 -3.73 9.94 3.49
CA LEU A 81 -4.87 10.84 3.57
C LEU A 81 -6.15 10.08 3.25
N ARG A 82 -7.27 10.47 3.88
CA ARG A 82 -8.54 9.75 3.78
C ARG A 82 -8.93 9.42 2.34
N LYS A 83 -8.90 10.42 1.46
CA LYS A 83 -9.30 10.25 0.06
C LYS A 83 -8.39 9.28 -0.70
N GLY A 84 -7.09 9.30 -0.41
CA GLY A 84 -6.13 8.37 -1.00
C GLY A 84 -6.40 6.94 -0.52
N LEU A 85 -6.69 6.77 0.77
CA LEU A 85 -7.07 5.48 1.33
C LEU A 85 -8.39 4.95 0.74
N ASP A 86 -9.41 5.80 0.61
CA ASP A 86 -10.70 5.41 0.00
C ASP A 86 -10.49 4.94 -1.45
N ILE A 87 -9.60 5.60 -2.21
CA ILE A 87 -9.26 5.20 -3.58
C ILE A 87 -8.54 3.84 -3.56
N LEU A 88 -7.55 3.67 -2.68
CA LEU A 88 -6.81 2.42 -2.59
C LEU A 88 -7.71 1.26 -2.18
N ASP A 89 -8.58 1.44 -1.19
CA ASP A 89 -9.52 0.42 -0.73
C ASP A 89 -10.54 0.06 -1.82
N PHE A 90 -10.94 1.01 -2.67
CA PHE A 90 -11.75 0.71 -3.86
C PHE A 90 -11.04 -0.24 -4.85
N TYR A 91 -9.74 -0.08 -5.04
CA TYR A 91 -8.95 -0.92 -5.95
C TYR A 91 -8.45 -2.21 -5.30
N PHE A 92 -8.26 -2.20 -3.99
CA PHE A 92 -7.82 -3.30 -3.13
C PHE A 92 -8.82 -3.45 -1.97
N PRO A 93 -10.00 -4.06 -2.22
CA PRO A 93 -11.04 -4.16 -1.21
C PRO A 93 -10.55 -4.82 0.07
N GLY A 94 -10.72 -4.12 1.20
CA GLY A 94 -10.28 -4.60 2.51
C GLY A 94 -8.88 -4.16 2.92
N LEU A 95 -8.19 -3.37 2.10
CA LEU A 95 -6.84 -2.89 2.40
C LEU A 95 -6.76 -2.12 3.72
N GLU A 96 -7.71 -1.21 4.01
CA GLU A 96 -7.67 -0.47 5.30
C GLU A 96 -7.82 -1.43 6.48
N HIS A 97 -8.75 -2.38 6.38
CA HIS A 97 -9.01 -3.36 7.42
C HIS A 97 -7.80 -4.27 7.66
N GLU A 98 -7.24 -4.83 6.58
CA GLU A 98 -6.07 -5.69 6.66
C GLU A 98 -4.84 -4.94 7.17
N ALA A 99 -4.66 -3.69 6.75
CA ALA A 99 -3.57 -2.87 7.25
C ALA A 99 -3.72 -2.61 8.76
N CYS A 100 -4.94 -2.31 9.24
CA CYS A 100 -5.20 -2.13 10.67
C CYS A 100 -4.95 -3.43 11.45
N SER A 101 -5.35 -4.58 10.90
CA SER A 101 -5.12 -5.89 11.53
C SER A 101 -3.63 -6.23 11.69
N ALA A 102 -2.78 -5.67 10.81
CA ALA A 102 -1.33 -5.83 10.84
C ALA A 102 -0.61 -4.72 11.65
N GLY A 103 -1.32 -3.79 12.27
CA GLY A 103 -0.75 -2.76 13.16
C GLY A 103 -0.81 -1.32 12.64
N ALA A 104 -1.50 -1.05 11.52
CA ALA A 104 -1.81 0.32 11.13
C ALA A 104 -2.83 0.96 12.08
N VAL A 105 -2.78 2.28 12.22
CA VAL A 105 -3.68 3.04 13.10
C VAL A 105 -4.49 4.03 12.27
N SER A 106 -5.82 3.90 12.29
CA SER A 106 -6.76 4.86 11.69
C SER A 106 -7.21 5.87 12.74
N LEU A 107 -6.93 7.15 12.53
CA LEU A 107 -7.25 8.21 13.50
C LEU A 107 -7.57 9.55 12.83
N PRO A 108 -8.28 10.49 13.48
CA PRO A 108 -8.44 11.84 12.94
C PRO A 108 -7.08 12.49 12.68
N LEU A 109 -6.93 13.24 11.56
CA LEU A 109 -5.67 13.92 11.22
C LEU A 109 -5.17 14.81 12.36
N ALA A 110 -6.09 15.49 13.05
CA ALA A 110 -5.80 16.34 14.20
C ALA A 110 -5.21 15.59 15.42
N GLN A 111 -5.23 14.27 15.43
CA GLN A 111 -4.69 13.41 16.49
C GLN A 111 -3.42 12.66 16.05
N MET A 112 -2.97 12.85 14.80
CA MET A 112 -1.86 12.10 14.20
C MET A 112 -0.52 12.28 14.94
N TRP A 113 -0.29 13.45 15.53
CA TRP A 113 0.90 13.75 16.33
C TRP A 113 1.10 12.79 17.51
N ALA A 114 0.02 12.18 18.02
CA ALA A 114 0.10 11.20 19.10
C ALA A 114 0.80 9.90 18.68
N VAL A 115 0.85 9.62 17.37
CA VAL A 115 1.45 8.41 16.80
C VAL A 115 2.85 8.69 16.22
N VAL A 116 3.14 9.93 15.78
CA VAL A 116 4.39 10.27 15.06
C VAL A 116 5.55 10.71 15.96
N GLY A 117 5.44 10.63 17.29
CA GLY A 117 6.55 11.06 18.16
C GLY A 117 6.64 10.42 19.53
N GLY A 118 5.82 9.43 19.88
CA GLY A 118 5.80 8.79 21.20
C GLY A 118 5.46 9.73 22.38
N VAL A 119 5.44 11.04 22.16
CA VAL A 119 5.17 12.09 23.14
C VAL A 119 3.76 12.62 22.92
N ARG A 120 2.90 12.52 23.93
CA ARG A 120 1.62 13.21 23.92
C ARG A 120 1.85 14.72 24.03
N TRP A 121 1.79 15.47 22.93
CA TRP A 121 1.62 16.93 23.01
C TRP A 121 0.24 17.24 23.58
N ALA A 122 0.13 18.11 24.59
CA ALA A 122 -1.18 18.50 25.09
C ALA A 122 -2.01 19.08 23.93
N ARG A 123 -3.24 18.58 23.76
CA ARG A 123 -4.20 19.13 22.79
C ARG A 123 -4.29 20.65 23.02
N PRO A 124 -4.05 21.52 22.01
CA PRO A 124 -4.26 22.94 22.19
C PRO A 124 -5.72 23.17 22.58
N PRO A 125 -6.01 23.96 23.63
CA PRO A 125 -7.38 24.25 24.03
C PRO A 125 -8.13 24.91 22.87
N SER A 126 -9.41 24.56 22.75
CA SER A 126 -10.36 25.09 21.77
C SER A 126 -10.55 26.59 21.89
#